data_AF-A0A1I3UTU4-F1
#
_entry.id   AF-A0A1I3UTU4-F1
#
_cell.length_a   1.000
_cell.length_b   1.000
_cell.length_c   1.000
_cell.angle_alpha   90.00
_cell.angle_beta   90.00
_cell.angle_gamma   90.00
#
_symmetry.space_group_name_H-M   'P 1'
#
loop_
_entity.id
_entity.type
_entity.pdbx_description
1 polymer ?
#
loop_
_entity_poly.entity_id
_entity_poly.type
_entity_poly.pdbx_seq_one_letter_code
_entity_poly.pdbx_strand_id
1 'polypeptide(L)'
;MNSESMDGIMGCLNNAKLAVERAQEDRTGYTEAQQHVKQAEEMLSQARRNPQFNNQANEKEMQRAADLLRLIEETNQAINRNS
;
A
#
# COMPACT_ATOMS: atom_id res chain seq x y z
N MET A 1 1.98 7.76 -18.52
CA MET A 1 2.40 7.79 -17.11
C MET A 1 3.25 6.56 -16.89
N ASN A 2 4.58 6.70 -16.80
CA ASN A 2 5.45 5.58 -16.44
C ASN A 2 5.47 5.48 -14.92
N SER A 3 4.57 4.67 -14.39
CA SER A 3 4.38 4.38 -12.95
C SER A 3 5.16 3.14 -12.49
N GLU A 4 6.28 2.85 -13.16
CA GLU A 4 7.18 1.75 -12.83
C GLU A 4 8.44 2.34 -12.18
N SER A 5 8.28 2.93 -11.00
CA SER A 5 9.40 3.36 -10.16
C SER A 5 9.09 3.07 -8.69
N MET A 6 10.12 2.97 -7.85
CA MET A 6 9.90 2.84 -6.40
C MET A 6 9.10 4.01 -5.83
N ASP A 7 9.27 5.22 -6.38
CA ASP A 7 8.45 6.39 -6.03
C ASP A 7 6.97 6.17 -6.36
N GLY A 8 6.66 5.52 -7.49
CA GLY A 8 5.28 5.18 -7.86
C GLY A 8 4.63 4.19 -6.89
N ILE A 9 5.39 3.17 -6.47
CA ILE A 9 4.94 2.18 -5.48
C ILE A 9 4.70 2.84 -4.12
N MET A 10 5.63 3.69 -3.67
CA MET A 10 5.49 4.45 -2.44
C MET A 10 4.33 5.46 -2.50
N GLY A 11 4.10 6.09 -3.65
CA GLY A 11 2.95 6.95 -3.88
C GLY A 11 1.62 6.20 -3.74
N CYS A 12 1.53 4.99 -4.30
CA CYS A 12 0.35 4.14 -4.17
C CYS A 12 0.10 3.73 -2.72
N LEU A 13 1.14 3.33 -1.99
CA LEU A 13 1.06 3.00 -0.56
C LEU A 13 0.62 4.19 0.29
N ASN A 14 1.11 5.40 0.00
CA ASN A 14 0.69 6.61 0.71
C ASN A 14 -0.78 6.95 0.45
N ASN A 15 -1.28 6.75 -0.78
CA ASN A 15 -2.71 6.92 -1.07
C ASN A 15 -3.56 5.91 -0.29
N ALA A 16 -3.12 4.65 -0.23
CA ALA A 16 -3.79 3.61 0.56
C ALA A 16 -3.80 3.94 2.06
N LYS A 17 -2.67 4.44 2.59
CA LYS A 17 -2.59 4.93 3.96
C LYS A 17 -3.61 6.03 4.23
N LEU A 18 -3.63 7.08 3.41
CA LEU A 18 -4.55 8.22 3.58
C LEU A 18 -6.02 7.78 3.51
N ALA A 19 -6.36 6.87 2.61
CA ALA A 19 -7.72 6.37 2.47
C ALA A 19 -8.14 5.54 3.70
N VAL A 20 -7.24 4.70 4.24
CA VAL A 20 -7.50 3.91 5.46
C VAL A 20 -7.60 4.81 6.70
N GLU A 21 -6.73 5.82 6.83
CA GLU A 21 -6.80 6.81 7.92
C GLU A 21 -8.14 7.55 7.90
N ARG A 22 -8.60 7.99 6.70
CA ARG A 22 -9.93 8.58 6.55
C ARG A 22 -11.06 7.62 6.92
N ALA A 23 -10.96 6.36 6.48
CA ALA A 23 -11.97 5.34 6.79
C ALA A 23 -12.03 4.98 8.28
N GLN A 24 -10.94 5.22 9.01
CA GLN A 24 -10.89 5.06 10.47
C GLN A 24 -11.68 6.15 11.19
N GLU A 25 -11.67 7.38 10.66
CA GLU A 25 -12.42 8.53 11.19
C GLU A 25 -13.89 8.52 10.72
N ASP A 26 -14.12 8.20 9.44
CA ASP A 26 -15.42 8.16 8.78
C ASP A 26 -15.54 6.91 7.89
N ARG A 27 -16.37 5.96 8.35
CA ARG A 27 -16.54 4.64 7.70
C ARG A 27 -17.15 4.69 6.30
N THR A 28 -17.71 5.81 5.88
CA THR A 28 -18.26 5.95 4.52
C THR A 28 -17.21 5.72 3.43
N GLY A 29 -15.93 5.99 3.73
CA GLY A 29 -14.80 5.78 2.82
C GLY A 29 -14.19 4.37 2.83
N TYR A 30 -14.73 3.42 3.57
CA TYR A 30 -14.08 2.11 3.76
C TYR A 30 -13.91 1.30 2.47
N THR A 31 -14.91 1.30 1.57
CA THR A 31 -14.81 0.61 0.28
C THR A 31 -13.71 1.21 -0.61
N GLU A 32 -13.56 2.53 -0.62
CA GLU A 32 -12.49 3.23 -1.34
C GLU A 32 -11.13 2.89 -0.74
N ALA A 33 -11.03 2.87 0.60
CA ALA A 33 -9.83 2.45 1.30
C ALA A 33 -9.40 1.03 0.90
N GLN A 34 -10.33 0.06 0.88
CA GLN A 34 -10.05 -1.31 0.44
C GLN A 34 -9.52 -1.38 -1.00
N GLN A 35 -10.05 -0.55 -1.91
CA GLN A 35 -9.57 -0.49 -3.28
C GLN A 35 -8.12 -0.01 -3.35
N HIS A 36 -7.77 1.04 -2.61
CA HIS A 36 -6.41 1.53 -2.55
C HIS A 36 -5.44 0.54 -1.91
N VAL A 37 -5.85 -0.16 -0.83
CA VAL A 37 -5.02 -1.21 -0.22
C VAL A 37 -4.71 -2.30 -1.25
N LYS A 38 -5.73 -2.80 -1.96
CA LYS A 38 -5.56 -3.83 -2.97
C LYS A 38 -4.64 -3.38 -4.12
N GLN A 39 -4.81 -2.15 -4.59
CA GLN A 39 -3.95 -1.59 -5.62
C GLN A 39 -2.48 -1.53 -5.16
N ALA A 40 -2.23 -1.10 -3.92
CA ALA A 40 -0.88 -1.04 -3.36
C ALA A 40 -0.26 -2.43 -3.18
N GLU A 41 -1.05 -3.42 -2.76
CA GLU A 41 -0.64 -4.83 -2.67
C GLU A 41 -0.23 -5.37 -4.05
N GLU A 42 -1.06 -5.15 -5.07
CA GLU A 42 -0.80 -5.60 -6.44
C GLU A 42 0.48 -4.96 -7.00
N MET A 43 0.66 -3.66 -6.82
CA MET A 43 1.87 -2.96 -7.28
C MET A 43 3.14 -3.45 -6.57
N LEU A 44 3.10 -3.63 -5.25
CA LEU A 44 4.26 -4.13 -4.51
C LEU A 44 4.58 -5.59 -4.88
N SER A 45 3.55 -6.41 -5.09
CA SER A 45 3.71 -7.80 -5.54
C SER A 45 4.36 -7.88 -6.92
N GLN A 46 3.95 -7.02 -7.85
CA GLN A 46 4.57 -6.91 -9.17
C GLN A 46 6.02 -6.45 -9.06
N ALA A 47 6.31 -5.45 -8.22
CA ALA A 47 7.67 -4.97 -7.98
C ALA A 47 8.60 -6.06 -7.44
N ARG A 48 8.12 -6.88 -6.49
CA ARG A 48 8.89 -8.03 -5.95
C ARG A 48 9.24 -9.07 -7.00
N ARG A 49 8.41 -9.23 -8.03
CA ARG A 49 8.60 -10.21 -9.11
C ARG A 49 9.43 -9.66 -10.27
N ASN A 50 9.62 -8.35 -10.33
CA ASN A 50 10.40 -7.70 -11.38
C ASN A 50 11.85 -7.48 -10.91
N PRO A 51 12.86 -8.10 -11.57
CA PRO A 51 14.27 -7.94 -11.21
C PRO A 51 14.79 -6.50 -11.24
N GLN A 52 14.13 -5.61 -11.98
CA GLN A 52 14.47 -4.17 -12.01
C GLN A 52 14.21 -3.49 -10.66
N PHE A 53 13.24 -3.98 -9.89
CA PHE A 53 12.92 -3.46 -8.56
C PHE A 53 13.43 -4.37 -7.45
N ASN A 54 13.37 -5.69 -7.63
CA ASN A 54 13.87 -6.66 -6.66
C ASN A 54 15.38 -6.89 -6.81
N ASN A 55 16.16 -5.88 -6.44
CA ASN A 55 17.62 -5.94 -6.41
C ASN A 55 18.16 -5.24 -5.16
N GLN A 56 19.47 -5.40 -4.91
CA GLN A 56 20.14 -4.88 -3.73
C GLN A 56 20.07 -3.35 -3.60
N ALA A 57 20.00 -2.61 -4.71
CA ALA A 57 19.91 -1.15 -4.67
C ALA A 57 18.57 -0.68 -4.08
N ASN A 58 17.50 -1.43 -4.30
CA ASN A 58 16.14 -1.10 -3.86
C ASN A 58 15.68 -1.90 -2.64
N GLU A 59 16.49 -2.82 -2.11
CA GLU A 59 16.13 -3.73 -1.02
C GLU A 59 15.53 -2.99 0.19
N LYS A 60 16.18 -1.88 0.59
CA LYS A 60 15.72 -1.05 1.72
C LYS A 60 14.36 -0.40 1.45
N GLU A 61 14.11 0.05 0.22
CA GLU A 61 12.84 0.66 -0.15
C GLU A 61 11.73 -0.38 -0.27
N MET A 62 12.04 -1.55 -0.81
CA MET A 62 11.13 -2.69 -0.86
C MET A 62 10.72 -3.18 0.53
N GLN A 63 11.67 -3.20 1.48
CA GLN A 63 11.38 -3.52 2.87
C GLN A 63 10.48 -2.46 3.51
N ARG A 64 10.78 -1.17 3.32
CA ARG A 64 9.93 -0.07 3.81
C ARG A 64 8.52 -0.14 3.24
N ALA A 65 8.39 -0.42 1.94
CA ALA A 65 7.11 -0.58 1.27
C ALA A 65 6.31 -1.76 1.84
N ALA A 66 6.98 -2.88 2.14
CA ALA A 66 6.39 -4.03 2.80
C ALA A 66 5.86 -3.72 4.20
N ASP A 67 6.68 -3.04 5.01
CA ASP A 67 6.31 -2.68 6.37
C ASP A 67 5.15 -1.69 6.40
N LEU A 68 5.13 -0.74 5.46
CA LEU A 68 4.03 0.19 5.30
C LEU A 68 2.74 -0.52 4.87
N LEU A 69 2.79 -1.43 3.90
CA LEU A 69 1.63 -2.22 3.49
C LEU A 69 1.05 -3.01 4.67
N ARG A 70 1.90 -3.65 5.46
CA ARG A 70 1.49 -4.39 6.65
C ARG A 70 0.73 -3.51 7.65
N LEU A 71 1.24 -2.31 7.94
CA LEU A 71 0.57 -1.36 8.84
C LEU A 71 -0.79 -0.91 8.30
N ILE A 72 -0.89 -0.68 6.99
CA ILE A 72 -2.13 -0.30 6.32
C ILE A 72 -3.15 -1.45 6.42
N GLU A 73 -2.75 -2.68 6.16
CA GLU A 73 -3.60 -3.87 6.28
C GLU A 73 -4.08 -4.09 7.71
N GLU A 74 -3.19 -3.98 8.70
CA GLU A 74 -3.53 -4.08 10.12
C GLU A 74 -4.58 -3.03 10.52
N THR A 75 -4.41 -1.80 10.05
CA THR A 75 -5.35 -0.70 10.32
C THR A 75 -6.69 -0.93 9.62
N ASN A 76 -6.68 -1.34 8.36
CA ASN A 76 -7.88 -1.63 7.57
C ASN A 76 -8.69 -2.79 8.18
N GLN A 77 -8.01 -3.84 8.66
CA GLN A 77 -8.64 -4.94 9.38
C GLN A 77 -9.24 -4.49 10.73
N ALA A 78 -8.59 -3.57 11.43
CA ALA A 78 -9.12 -3.02 12.69
C ALA A 78 -10.42 -2.24 12.47
N ILE A 79 -10.53 -1.47 11.38
CA ILE A 79 -11.76 -0.77 10.99
C ILE A 79 -12.88 -1.79 10.75
N ASN A 80 -12.59 -2.87 10.01
CA ASN A 80 -13.56 -3.93 9.71
C ASN A 80 -14.06 -4.65 10.96
N ARG A 81 -13.16 -4.96 11.90
CA ARG A 81 -13.52 -5.68 13.14
C ARG A 81 -14.36 -4.84 14.09
N ASN A 82 -14.22 -3.52 14.04
CA ASN A 82 -15.00 -2.60 14.85
C ASN A 82 -16.31 -2.19 14.16
N SER A 83 -16.59 -2.68 12.95
CA SER A 83 -17.81 -2.43 12.16
C SER A 83 -18.93 -3.37 12.53
#